data_AF-A0A536LQV8-F1
#
_entry.id   AF-A0A536LQV8-F1
#
_cell.length_a   1.000
_cell.length_b   1.000
_cell.length_c   1.000
_cell.angle_alpha   90.00
_cell.angle_beta   90.00
_cell.angle_gamma   90.00
#
_symmetry.space_group_name_H-M   'P 1'
#
loop_
_entity.id
_entity.type
_entity.pdbx_description
1 polymer ?
#
loop_
_entity_poly.entity_id
_entity_poly.type
_entity_poly.pdbx_seq_one_letter_code
_entity_poly.pdbx_strand_id
1 'polypeptide(L)' 'MHFSGCPIAVESVVETWRIDDEWWREKAVSRQYWRVVLEDGRVVDIYRDLVTGEWWRQAY' A
#
# COMPACT_ATOMS: atom_id res chain seq x y z
N MET A 1 -5.33 17.08 2.10
CA MET A 1 -5.73 16.32 0.89
C MET A 1 -7.23 16.10 0.97
N HIS A 2 -8.00 16.64 0.02
CA HIS A 2 -9.43 16.34 -0.11
C HIS A 2 -9.58 15.09 -0.98
N PHE A 3 -9.84 13.95 -0.38
CA PHE A 3 -10.18 12.73 -1.12
C PHE A 3 -11.59 12.92 -1.69
N SER A 4 -11.71 13.00 -3.01
CA SER A 4 -12.99 13.27 -3.69
C SER A 4 -13.81 12.00 -3.93
N GLY A 5 -13.80 11.06 -2.98
CA GLY A 5 -14.50 9.78 -3.08
C GLY A 5 -15.16 9.37 -1.76
N CYS A 6 -16.08 8.42 -1.83
CA CYS A 6 -16.60 7.74 -0.64
C CYS A 6 -15.56 6.73 -0.15
N PRO A 7 -15.18 6.71 1.14
CA PRO A 7 -14.33 5.67 1.68
C PRO A 7 -15.01 4.30 1.49
N ILE A 8 -14.21 3.29 1.16
CA ILE A 8 -14.63 1.90 1.03
C ILE A 8 -13.80 1.08 2.03
N ALA A 9 -14.44 0.18 2.79
CA ALA A 9 -13.71 -0.62 3.74
C ALA A 9 -12.95 -1.76 3.06
N VAL A 10 -11.92 -2.24 3.76
CA VAL A 10 -11.25 -3.48 3.44
C VAL A 10 -12.05 -4.62 4.03
N GLU A 11 -12.51 -5.54 3.20
CA GLU A 11 -13.18 -6.76 3.63
C GLU A 11 -12.18 -7.78 4.17
N SER A 12 -11.05 -7.97 3.46
CA SER A 12 -10.04 -8.98 3.82
C SER A 12 -8.67 -8.67 3.24
N VAL A 13 -7.61 -9.16 3.91
CA VAL A 13 -6.23 -9.13 3.42
C VAL A 13 -5.90 -10.48 2.80
N VAL A 14 -5.53 -10.48 1.52
CA VAL A 14 -5.18 -11.69 0.74
C VAL A 14 -3.71 -12.04 0.96
N GLU A 15 -2.83 -11.02 0.92
CA GLU A 15 -1.39 -11.22 0.98
C GLU A 15 -0.72 -10.00 1.60
N THR A 16 0.43 -10.21 2.24
CA THR A 16 1.26 -9.16 2.82
C THR A 16 2.71 -9.48 2.50
N TRP A 17 3.43 -8.51 1.95
CA TRP A 17 4.85 -8.65 1.63
C TRP A 17 5.59 -7.35 1.84
N ARG A 18 6.88 -7.44 2.12
CA ARG A 18 7.74 -6.29 2.40
C ARG A 18 8.88 -6.26 1.41
N ILE A 19 9.20 -5.06 0.94
CA ILE A 19 10.36 -4.79 0.11
C ILE A 19 11.24 -3.80 0.86
N ASP A 20 12.46 -4.22 1.16
CA ASP A 20 13.56 -3.32 1.49
C ASP A 20 14.55 -3.40 0.35
N ASP A 21 14.79 -2.27 -0.30
CA ASP A 21 15.72 -2.14 -1.43
C ASP A 21 16.60 -0.91 -1.21
N GLU A 22 17.80 -0.94 -1.78
CA GLU A 22 18.79 0.13 -1.65
C GLU A 22 19.05 0.60 -0.20
N TRP A 23 18.90 -0.28 0.80
CA TRP A 23 19.08 0.06 2.22
C TRP A 23 20.51 0.52 2.57
N TRP A 24 21.47 0.30 1.66
CA TRP A 24 22.85 0.77 1.76
C TRP A 24 23.07 2.16 1.15
N ARG A 25 22.05 2.78 0.56
CA ARG A 25 22.10 4.16 0.03
C ARG A 25 21.35 5.12 0.95
N GLU A 26 21.63 6.41 0.79
CA GLU A 26 20.96 7.49 1.53
C GLU A 26 19.45 7.56 1.26
N LYS A 27 19.00 7.09 0.09
CA LYS A 27 17.58 6.95 -0.26
C LYS A 27 17.17 5.48 -0.23
N ALA A 28 17.05 4.92 0.97
CA ALA A 28 16.51 3.59 1.14
C ALA A 28 15.06 3.52 0.66
N VAL A 29 14.68 2.41 0.03
CA VAL A 29 13.29 2.09 -0.27
C VAL A 29 12.85 1.03 0.73
N SER A 30 11.88 1.36 1.58
CA SER A 30 11.30 0.39 2.51
C SER A 30 9.79 0.50 2.42
N ARG A 31 9.13 -0.55 1.94
CA ARG A 31 7.68 -0.54 1.66
C ARG A 31 7.03 -1.80 2.19
N GLN A 32 5.97 -1.63 2.97
CA GLN A 32 5.10 -2.73 3.35
C GLN A 32 3.88 -2.72 2.42
N TYR A 33 3.66 -3.81 1.71
CA TYR A 33 2.53 -4.00 0.81
C TYR A 33 1.46 -4.89 1.43
N TRP A 34 0.22 -4.65 1.00
CA TRP A 34 -0.93 -5.50 1.23
C TRP A 34 -1.75 -5.61 -0.05
N ARG A 35 -2.13 -6.85 -0.37
CA ARG A 35 -3.21 -7.13 -1.33
C ARG A 35 -4.50 -7.28 -0.54
N VAL A 36 -5.49 -6.46 -0.84
CA VAL A 36 -6.76 -6.42 -0.11
C VAL A 36 -7.96 -6.58 -1.03
N VAL A 37 -9.00 -7.24 -0.52
CA VAL A 37 -10.34 -7.25 -1.09
C VAL A 37 -11.11 -6.10 -0.46
N LEU A 38 -11.71 -5.24 -1.28
CA LEU A 38 -12.61 -4.18 -0.85
C LEU A 38 -14.04 -4.71 -0.75
N GLU A 39 -14.92 -4.04 0.00
CA GLU A 39 -16.32 -4.50 0.19
C GLU A 39 -17.14 -4.67 -1.11
N ASP A 40 -16.76 -4.04 -2.23
CA ASP A 40 -17.42 -4.28 -3.53
C ASP A 40 -16.77 -5.40 -4.37
N GLY A 41 -15.85 -6.17 -3.77
CA GLY A 41 -15.20 -7.33 -4.38
C GLY A 41 -13.97 -7.01 -5.23
N ARG A 42 -13.61 -5.73 -5.41
CA ARG A 42 -12.37 -5.34 -6.10
C ARG A 42 -11.15 -5.73 -5.27
N VAL A 43 -10.12 -6.24 -5.96
CA VAL A 43 -8.80 -6.49 -5.37
C VAL A 43 -7.87 -5.33 -5.71
N VAL A 44 -7.17 -4.80 -4.70
CA VAL A 44 -6.20 -3.72 -4.89
C VAL A 44 -4.92 -4.02 -4.10
N ASP A 45 -3.80 -3.57 -4.66
CA ASP A 45 -2.51 -3.57 -3.97
C ASP A 45 -2.24 -2.17 -3.44
N ILE A 46 -2.01 -2.07 -2.13
CA ILE A 46 -1.64 -0.83 -1.44
C ILE A 46 -0.32 -1.04 -0.73
N TYR A 47 0.42 0.05 -0.53
CA TYR A 47 1.61 0.00 0.30
C TYR A 47 1.76 1.24 1.17
N ARG A 48 2.42 1.03 2.30
CA ARG A 48 2.94 2.10 3.14
C ARG A 48 4.43 2.20 2.89
N ASP A 49 4.87 3.38 2.47
CA ASP A 49 6.28 3.72 2.46
C ASP A 49 6.74 3.89 3.92
N LEU A 50 7.67 3.06 4.36
CA LEU A 50 8.12 3.01 5.75
C LEU A 50 9.18 4.10 6.06
N VAL A 51 9.70 4.78 5.04
CA VAL A 51 10.65 5.89 5.21
C VAL A 51 9.91 7.21 5.43
N THR A 52 8.90 7.49 4.62
CA THR A 52 8.07 8.70 4.67
C THR A 52 6.82 8.53 5.53
N GLY A 53 6.37 7.28 5.71
CA GLY A 53 5.13 6.94 6.40
C GLY A 53 3.86 7.04 5.53
N GLU A 54 3.99 7.46 4.28
CA GLU A 54 2.87 7.72 3.35
C GLU A 54 2.26 6.44 2.79
N TRP A 55 0.97 6.54 2.40
CA TRP A 55 0.22 5.43 1.82
C TRP A 55 -0.03 5.67 0.33
N TRP A 56 0.09 4.59 -0.44
CA TRP A 56 -0.05 4.61 -1.89
C TRP A 56 -0.81 3.39 -2.36
N ARG A 57 -1.50 3.55 -3.50
CA ARG A 57 -2.06 2.44 -4.27
C ARG A 57 -1.08 2.10 -5.39
N GLN A 58 -0.77 0.83 -5.57
CA GLN A 58 -0.02 0.37 -6.72
C GLN A 58 -0.91 0.48 -7.97
N ALA A 59 -0.47 1.27 -8.94
CA ALA A 59 -1.01 1.24 -10.30
C ALA A 59 -0.20 0.21 -11.11
N TYR A 60 -0.89 -0.58 -11.91
CA TYR A 60 -0.31 -1.50 -12.89
C TYR A 60 -0.29 -0.86 -14.27
#